data_AF-A0A5B1B7J0-F1
#
_entry.id   AF-A0A5B1B7J0-F1
#
_cell.length_a   1.000
_cell.length_b   1.000
_cell.length_c   1.000
_cell.angle_alpha   90.00
_cell.angle_beta   90.00
_cell.angle_gamma   90.00
#
_symmetry.space_group_name_H-M   'P 1'
#
loop_
_entity.id
_entity.type
_entity.pdbx_description
1 polymer ?
#
loop_
_entity_poly.entity_id
_entity_poly.type
_entity_poly.pdbx_seq_one_letter_code
_entity_poly.pdbx_strand_id
1 'polypeptide(L)'
;MKIIIFIIPICFLSVQSYSQILTSEIAVEPTGNKTIVSGLLEVKAPYDGISQFTVNTTSSNAELRFSKNDTIKGFIWYNASNNLMAFGRGSATNSFFTTTDGKFGVGTTTPRGKLEIKAPYSGDSQLIINTTSSNAELRFSKNSTTKGFVWYDASNDLMAFGRGSATNSFFTTTDGKFGVGTTNPTEKLHVNGNIRATAPVWADFVFDKTYEL
;
A
#
# COMPACT_ATOMS: atom_id res chain seq x y z
N MET A 1 74.96 40.58 -33.94
CA MET A 1 74.05 41.65 -33.47
C MET A 1 72.92 40.96 -32.70
N LYS A 2 72.91 41.08 -31.37
CA LYS A 2 71.87 40.50 -30.49
C LYS A 2 70.65 41.41 -30.55
N ILE A 3 69.48 40.88 -30.89
CA ILE A 3 68.20 41.56 -30.67
C ILE A 3 67.50 40.84 -29.52
N ILE A 4 67.39 41.56 -28.42
CA ILE A 4 66.61 41.23 -27.23
C ILE A 4 65.23 41.85 -27.45
N ILE A 5 64.16 41.06 -27.36
CA ILE A 5 62.79 41.56 -27.25
C ILE A 5 62.16 40.94 -26.01
N PHE A 6 61.75 41.80 -25.07
CA PHE A 6 61.08 41.47 -23.82
C PHE A 6 59.56 41.70 -23.96
N ILE A 7 58.80 40.61 -23.81
CA ILE A 7 57.55 40.40 -23.06
C ILE A 7 56.33 41.33 -23.25
N ILE A 8 55.17 40.71 -23.54
CA ILE A 8 53.89 40.98 -22.85
C ILE A 8 53.31 39.62 -22.42
N PRO A 9 52.91 39.40 -21.15
CA PRO A 9 52.31 38.14 -20.73
C PRO A 9 50.82 38.16 -21.06
N ILE A 10 50.39 37.34 -22.03
CA ILE A 10 48.96 37.04 -22.19
C ILE A 10 48.59 36.07 -21.08
N CYS A 11 47.77 36.56 -20.15
CA CYS A 11 47.11 35.77 -19.12
C CYS A 11 46.18 34.75 -19.81
N PHE A 12 46.64 33.52 -19.95
CA PHE A 12 45.76 32.42 -20.32
C PHE A 12 45.03 31.96 -19.05
N LEU A 13 43.79 32.42 -18.93
CA LEU A 13 42.78 31.79 -18.10
C LEU A 13 42.57 30.38 -18.68
N SER A 14 43.23 29.36 -18.11
CA SER A 14 42.96 27.98 -18.52
C SER A 14 41.57 27.63 -18.02
N VAL A 15 40.60 27.71 -18.93
CA VAL A 15 39.29 27.07 -18.80
C VAL A 15 39.56 25.63 -18.36
N GLN A 16 39.15 25.30 -17.15
CA GLN A 16 39.12 23.93 -16.67
C GLN A 16 38.14 23.22 -17.60
N SER A 17 38.67 22.48 -18.58
CA SER A 17 37.87 21.69 -19.51
C SER A 17 37.16 20.62 -18.71
N TYR A 18 35.94 20.93 -18.26
CA TYR A 18 35.00 19.92 -17.85
C TYR A 18 34.61 19.20 -19.13
N SER A 19 35.33 18.12 -19.46
CA SER A 19 34.90 17.23 -20.54
C SER A 19 33.62 16.55 -20.07
N GLN A 20 32.47 17.18 -20.31
CA GLN A 20 31.20 16.50 -20.33
C GLN A 20 31.31 15.45 -21.43
N ILE A 21 31.48 14.18 -21.04
CA ILE A 21 31.39 13.06 -21.95
C ILE A 21 29.94 13.04 -22.43
N LEU A 22 29.70 13.52 -23.65
CA LEU A 22 28.35 13.72 -24.20
C LEU A 22 27.59 12.42 -24.51
N THR A 23 28.24 11.25 -24.38
CA THR A 23 27.59 9.93 -24.45
C THR A 23 28.39 8.92 -23.62
N SER A 24 28.24 8.92 -22.29
CA SER A 24 28.80 7.84 -21.44
C SER A 24 27.87 6.64 -21.43
N GLU A 25 27.69 5.99 -22.59
CA GLU A 25 27.14 4.64 -22.61
C GLU A 25 28.24 3.68 -22.15
N ILE A 26 28.11 3.11 -20.95
CA ILE A 26 28.90 1.95 -20.55
C ILE A 26 28.33 0.75 -21.32
N ALA A 27 28.60 0.67 -22.63
CA ALA A 27 28.13 -0.42 -23.47
C ALA A 27 28.74 -1.75 -22.98
N VAL A 28 27.89 -2.77 -22.83
CA VAL A 28 28.28 -4.11 -22.38
C VAL A 28 28.08 -5.08 -23.54
N GLU A 29 29.09 -5.89 -23.82
CA GLU A 29 29.00 -7.06 -24.70
C GLU A 29 27.88 -8.03 -24.23
N PRO A 30 27.16 -8.71 -25.12
CA PRO A 30 25.87 -9.38 -24.84
C PRO A 30 25.88 -10.53 -23.82
N THR A 31 27.02 -10.89 -23.23
CA THR A 31 27.17 -12.10 -22.39
C THR A 31 27.87 -11.86 -21.05
N GLY A 32 28.22 -10.61 -20.69
CA GLY A 32 28.99 -10.31 -19.47
C GLY A 32 28.18 -9.59 -18.38
N ASN A 33 28.29 -10.06 -17.13
CA ASN A 33 27.84 -9.27 -15.98
C ASN A 33 28.77 -8.06 -15.80
N LYS A 34 28.22 -6.84 -15.71
CA LYS A 34 28.97 -5.68 -15.21
C LYS A 34 28.67 -5.45 -13.74
N THR A 35 29.71 -5.57 -12.93
CA THR A 35 29.67 -5.30 -11.50
C THR A 35 30.39 -3.99 -11.22
N ILE A 36 29.68 -3.03 -10.64
CA ILE A 36 30.33 -1.89 -9.99
C ILE A 36 30.80 -2.41 -8.63
N VAL A 37 32.12 -2.64 -8.51
CA VAL A 37 32.73 -3.35 -7.36
C VAL A 37 32.68 -2.52 -6.06
N SER A 38 32.58 -1.20 -6.18
CA SER A 38 32.34 -0.28 -5.08
C SER A 38 31.87 1.09 -5.61
N GLY A 39 31.13 1.83 -4.79
CA GLY A 39 30.72 3.22 -5.09
C GLY A 39 29.21 3.41 -5.31
N LEU A 40 28.82 4.68 -5.44
CA LEU A 40 27.47 5.13 -5.75
C LEU A 40 27.29 5.17 -7.28
N LEU A 41 26.18 4.65 -7.78
CA LEU A 41 25.71 4.94 -9.14
C LEU A 41 24.69 6.07 -9.06
N GLU A 42 25.04 7.25 -9.56
CA GLU A 42 24.11 8.38 -9.67
C GLU A 42 23.56 8.46 -11.10
N VAL A 43 22.24 8.51 -11.23
CA VAL A 43 21.54 8.83 -12.47
C VAL A 43 20.95 10.22 -12.31
N LYS A 44 21.42 11.18 -13.10
CA LYS A 44 21.00 12.58 -13.01
C LYS A 44 20.58 13.12 -14.37
N ALA A 45 19.33 13.58 -14.47
CA ALA A 45 18.87 14.32 -15.62
C ALA A 45 19.60 15.67 -15.71
N PRO A 46 19.88 16.16 -16.94
CA PRO A 46 20.62 17.39 -17.12
C PRO A 46 19.86 18.68 -16.70
N TYR A 47 18.54 18.61 -16.45
CA TYR A 47 17.65 19.73 -16.07
C TYR A 47 16.40 19.21 -15.33
N ASP A 48 15.23 19.86 -15.48
CA ASP A 48 13.90 19.43 -14.98
C ASP A 48 13.38 18.12 -15.61
N GLY A 49 14.25 17.34 -16.25
CA GLY A 49 13.93 16.04 -16.81
C GLY A 49 13.88 14.92 -15.76
N ILE A 50 13.48 13.73 -16.18
CA ILE A 50 13.41 12.57 -15.30
C ILE A 50 14.76 11.84 -15.30
N SER A 51 15.39 11.75 -14.14
CA SER A 51 16.46 10.78 -13.90
C SER A 51 15.86 9.38 -13.90
N GLN A 52 16.18 8.56 -14.90
CA GLN A 52 15.58 7.24 -15.07
C GLN A 52 16.64 6.14 -15.16
N PHE A 53 16.43 5.07 -14.38
CA PHE A 53 17.12 3.81 -14.53
C PHE A 53 16.17 2.79 -15.16
N THR A 54 16.57 2.21 -16.31
CA THR A 54 15.74 1.26 -17.06
C THR A 54 16.33 -0.14 -16.99
N VAL A 55 15.55 -1.10 -16.51
CA VAL A 55 15.86 -2.54 -16.57
C VAL A 55 15.08 -3.14 -17.72
N ASN A 56 15.77 -3.43 -18.84
CA ASN A 56 15.15 -3.94 -20.06
C ASN A 56 15.52 -5.40 -20.32
N THR A 57 14.60 -6.12 -20.95
CA THR A 57 14.71 -7.53 -21.31
C THR A 57 13.83 -7.78 -22.54
N THR A 58 14.23 -8.70 -23.41
CA THR A 58 13.52 -8.95 -24.68
C THR A 58 12.36 -9.94 -24.56
N SER A 59 12.44 -10.85 -23.58
CA SER A 59 11.45 -11.93 -23.40
C SER A 59 11.38 -12.49 -21.97
N SER A 60 12.37 -12.18 -21.13
CA SER A 60 12.46 -12.69 -19.76
C SER A 60 11.88 -11.70 -18.76
N ASN A 61 11.85 -12.07 -17.49
CA ASN A 61 11.51 -11.16 -16.41
C ASN A 61 12.58 -10.07 -16.23
N ALA A 62 12.20 -8.93 -15.65
CA ALA A 62 13.11 -7.87 -15.24
C ALA A 62 13.09 -7.71 -13.73
N GLU A 63 14.23 -7.40 -13.11
CA GLU A 63 14.34 -7.32 -11.66
C GLU A 63 15.38 -6.30 -11.20
N LEU A 64 15.04 -5.53 -10.17
CA LEU A 64 15.99 -4.82 -9.32
C LEU A 64 16.08 -5.56 -7.98
N ARG A 65 17.28 -5.97 -7.59
CA ARG A 65 17.52 -6.78 -6.37
C ARG A 65 18.20 -5.98 -5.27
N PHE A 66 17.74 -6.18 -4.05
CA PHE A 66 18.39 -5.72 -2.82
C PHE A 66 18.95 -6.92 -2.10
N SER A 67 20.27 -7.01 -1.93
CA SER A 67 20.94 -8.17 -1.32
C SER A 67 21.85 -7.79 -0.16
N LYS A 68 22.14 -8.75 0.72
CA LYS A 68 23.16 -8.68 1.77
C LYS A 68 23.86 -10.03 1.84
N ASN A 69 25.20 -10.03 1.79
CA ASN A 69 26.02 -11.25 1.80
C ASN A 69 25.52 -12.26 0.75
N ASP A 70 25.39 -11.79 -0.49
CA ASP A 70 24.93 -12.57 -1.66
C ASP A 70 23.51 -13.17 -1.56
N THR A 71 22.77 -12.85 -0.51
CA THR A 71 21.39 -13.28 -0.34
C THR A 71 20.43 -12.15 -0.69
N ILE A 72 19.50 -12.38 -1.61
CA ILE A 72 18.44 -11.44 -1.93
C ILE A 72 17.55 -11.25 -0.68
N LYS A 73 17.43 -9.99 -0.24
CA LYS A 73 16.56 -9.57 0.86
C LYS A 73 15.26 -8.97 0.35
N GLY A 74 15.26 -8.39 -0.84
CA GLY A 74 14.04 -7.92 -1.49
C GLY A 74 14.26 -7.59 -2.95
N PHE A 75 13.16 -7.30 -3.64
CA PHE A 75 13.18 -7.01 -5.07
C PHE A 75 12.03 -6.11 -5.49
N ILE A 76 12.23 -5.46 -6.64
CA ILE A 76 11.17 -4.97 -7.52
C ILE A 76 11.26 -5.82 -8.79
N TRP A 77 10.17 -6.46 -9.17
CA TRP A 77 10.16 -7.47 -10.21
C TRP A 77 9.02 -7.27 -11.19
N TYR A 78 9.29 -7.54 -12.46
CA TYR A 78 8.33 -7.59 -13.54
C TYR A 78 8.32 -8.98 -14.16
N ASN A 79 7.13 -9.57 -14.25
CA ASN A 79 6.90 -10.86 -14.89
C ASN A 79 6.49 -10.68 -16.35
N ALA A 80 7.31 -11.15 -17.29
CA ALA A 80 7.01 -11.03 -18.71
C ALA A 80 5.90 -11.97 -19.20
N SER A 81 5.58 -13.04 -18.46
CA SER A 81 4.53 -14.00 -18.86
C SER A 81 3.11 -13.48 -18.61
N ASN A 82 2.93 -12.65 -17.59
CA ASN A 82 1.60 -12.15 -17.19
C ASN A 82 1.57 -10.64 -16.89
N ASN A 83 2.65 -9.92 -17.21
CA ASN A 83 2.82 -8.48 -17.04
C ASN A 83 2.57 -7.98 -15.60
N LEU A 84 2.75 -8.86 -14.62
CA LEU A 84 2.55 -8.54 -13.21
C LEU A 84 3.82 -7.90 -12.65
N MET A 85 3.64 -6.81 -11.91
CA MET A 85 4.73 -6.23 -11.12
C MET A 85 4.60 -6.69 -9.67
N ALA A 86 5.73 -7.01 -9.05
CA ALA A 86 5.78 -7.42 -7.67
C ALA A 86 6.84 -6.66 -6.90
N PHE A 87 6.54 -6.46 -5.63
CA PHE A 87 7.47 -5.97 -4.63
C PHE A 87 7.46 -7.00 -3.51
N GLY A 88 8.62 -7.53 -3.15
CA GLY A 88 8.68 -8.67 -2.26
C GLY A 88 9.98 -8.76 -1.47
N ARG A 89 9.96 -9.62 -0.44
CA ARG A 89 11.08 -9.87 0.46
C ARG A 89 11.52 -11.33 0.37
N GLY A 90 12.64 -11.62 -0.29
CA GLY A 90 13.44 -12.86 -0.23
C GLY A 90 12.75 -14.21 -0.56
N SER A 91 11.43 -14.26 -0.60
CA SER A 91 10.55 -15.38 -0.94
C SER A 91 9.25 -14.81 -1.49
N ALA A 92 8.72 -15.43 -2.55
CA ALA A 92 7.54 -14.97 -3.30
C ALA A 92 6.27 -14.81 -2.43
N THR A 93 6.26 -15.39 -1.23
CA THR A 93 5.13 -15.44 -0.30
C THR A 93 4.84 -14.13 0.42
N ASN A 94 5.82 -13.22 0.51
CA ASN A 94 5.66 -11.91 1.15
C ASN A 94 5.51 -10.78 0.13
N SER A 95 5.03 -11.09 -1.07
CA SER A 95 4.96 -10.12 -2.16
C SER A 95 3.59 -9.47 -2.20
N PHE A 96 3.58 -8.16 -2.47
CA PHE A 96 2.41 -7.50 -3.02
C PHE A 96 2.56 -7.36 -4.53
N PHE A 97 1.43 -7.39 -5.22
CA PHE A 97 1.36 -7.52 -6.67
C PHE A 97 0.47 -6.42 -7.24
N THR A 98 0.88 -5.84 -8.37
CA THR A 98 0.01 -5.03 -9.22
C THR A 98 -0.22 -5.73 -10.54
N THR A 99 -1.50 -5.79 -10.93
CA THR A 99 -1.94 -6.40 -12.18
C THR A 99 -2.12 -5.34 -13.27
N THR A 100 -2.19 -5.77 -14.53
CA THR A 100 -2.38 -4.87 -15.68
C THR A 100 -3.70 -4.11 -15.67
N ASP A 101 -4.74 -4.62 -14.99
CA ASP A 101 -6.02 -3.94 -14.78
C ASP A 101 -6.03 -3.03 -13.52
N GLY A 102 -4.85 -2.77 -12.95
CA GLY A 102 -4.63 -1.84 -11.85
C GLY A 102 -5.28 -2.31 -10.54
N LYS A 103 -5.21 -3.62 -10.26
CA LYS A 103 -5.59 -4.19 -8.96
C LYS A 103 -4.34 -4.43 -8.12
N PHE A 104 -4.50 -4.37 -6.82
CA PHE A 104 -3.46 -4.60 -5.83
C PHE A 104 -3.77 -5.87 -5.04
N GLY A 105 -2.88 -6.85 -5.09
CA GLY A 105 -2.98 -8.09 -4.33
C GLY A 105 -1.92 -8.16 -3.26
N VAL A 106 -2.31 -8.48 -2.03
CA VAL A 106 -1.39 -8.86 -0.95
C VAL A 106 -1.50 -10.37 -0.77
N GLY A 107 -0.44 -11.11 -1.14
CA GLY A 107 -0.45 -12.58 -1.09
C GLY A 107 -1.29 -13.28 -2.18
N THR A 108 -1.81 -12.54 -3.16
CA THR A 108 -2.53 -13.10 -4.33
C THR A 108 -2.15 -12.38 -5.62
N THR A 109 -1.89 -13.14 -6.68
CA THR A 109 -1.60 -12.60 -8.02
C THR A 109 -2.87 -12.40 -8.86
N THR A 110 -4.02 -12.86 -8.37
CA THR A 110 -5.31 -12.77 -9.07
C THR A 110 -6.39 -12.13 -8.20
N PRO A 111 -6.30 -10.81 -7.89
CA PRO A 111 -7.28 -10.14 -7.06
C PRO A 111 -8.67 -10.09 -7.74
N ARG A 112 -9.72 -10.36 -6.97
CA ARG A 112 -11.14 -10.30 -7.39
C ARG A 112 -11.70 -8.88 -7.37
N GLY A 113 -11.09 -8.00 -6.57
CA GLY A 113 -11.42 -6.57 -6.47
C GLY A 113 -10.20 -5.68 -6.69
N LYS A 114 -10.36 -4.36 -6.54
CA LYS A 114 -9.23 -3.41 -6.65
C LYS A 114 -8.15 -3.64 -5.59
N LEU A 115 -8.52 -4.15 -4.42
CA LEU A 115 -7.64 -4.60 -3.36
C LEU A 115 -8.10 -5.98 -2.89
N GLU A 116 -7.19 -6.95 -2.80
CA GLU A 116 -7.44 -8.23 -2.12
C GLU A 116 -6.27 -8.56 -1.21
N ILE A 117 -6.57 -8.90 0.05
CA ILE A 117 -5.61 -9.42 1.01
C ILE A 117 -5.92 -10.90 1.19
N LYS A 118 -4.97 -11.76 0.87
CA LYS A 118 -5.13 -13.22 0.90
C LYS A 118 -3.91 -13.86 1.55
N ALA A 119 -4.14 -14.68 2.57
CA ALA A 119 -3.11 -15.51 3.18
C ALA A 119 -2.62 -16.58 2.17
N PRO A 120 -1.30 -16.82 2.05
CA PRO A 120 -0.77 -17.59 0.93
C PRO A 120 -0.91 -19.12 1.01
N TYR A 121 -1.34 -19.71 2.14
CA TYR A 121 -1.42 -21.19 2.28
C TYR A 121 -2.50 -21.66 3.25
N SER A 122 -2.35 -21.33 4.53
CA SER A 122 -3.26 -21.66 5.63
C SER A 122 -3.10 -20.59 6.69
N GLY A 123 -4.20 -19.95 7.08
CA GLY A 123 -4.21 -18.84 8.04
C GLY A 123 -5.21 -17.76 7.67
N ASP A 124 -5.49 -16.88 8.61
CA ASP A 124 -6.47 -15.81 8.41
C ASP A 124 -5.89 -14.67 7.58
N SER A 125 -6.69 -14.15 6.65
CA SER A 125 -6.39 -12.89 5.97
C SER A 125 -6.90 -11.75 6.83
N GLN A 126 -6.04 -10.78 7.14
CA GLN A 126 -6.41 -9.68 8.04
C GLN A 126 -6.13 -8.32 7.41
N LEU A 127 -7.08 -7.39 7.60
CA LEU A 127 -6.87 -5.96 7.48
C LEU A 127 -6.84 -5.39 8.89
N ILE A 128 -5.69 -4.93 9.36
CA ILE A 128 -5.54 -4.31 10.68
C ILE A 128 -5.58 -2.79 10.50
N ILE A 129 -6.57 -2.15 11.12
CA ILE A 129 -6.66 -0.69 11.24
C ILE A 129 -6.34 -0.35 12.69
N ASN A 130 -5.12 0.15 12.93
CA ASN A 130 -4.61 0.41 14.28
C ASN A 130 -4.37 1.90 14.49
N THR A 131 -4.71 2.39 15.69
CA THR A 131 -4.56 3.79 16.09
C THR A 131 -4.00 3.87 17.50
N THR A 132 -3.25 4.91 17.81
CA THR A 132 -2.64 5.08 19.14
C THR A 132 -3.58 5.71 20.18
N SER A 133 -4.50 6.58 19.74
CA SER A 133 -5.39 7.33 20.65
C SER A 133 -6.68 7.83 20.01
N SER A 134 -6.96 7.42 18.77
CA SER A 134 -8.10 7.92 18.00
C SER A 134 -9.02 6.77 17.59
N ASN A 135 -10.02 7.11 16.80
CA ASN A 135 -10.97 6.14 16.27
C ASN A 135 -10.42 5.43 15.04
N ALA A 136 -10.82 4.18 14.84
CA ALA A 136 -10.50 3.40 13.65
C ALA A 136 -11.75 3.23 12.77
N GLU A 137 -11.61 3.27 11.44
CA GLU A 137 -12.78 3.20 10.54
C GLU A 137 -12.47 2.50 9.21
N LEU A 138 -13.38 1.62 8.78
CA LEU A 138 -13.56 1.25 7.38
C LEU A 138 -14.75 2.01 6.81
N ARG A 139 -14.53 2.84 5.78
CA ARG A 139 -15.52 3.79 5.26
C ARG A 139 -16.00 3.44 3.85
N PHE A 140 -17.31 3.52 3.64
CA PHE A 140 -17.97 3.40 2.33
C PHE A 140 -18.47 4.77 1.87
N SER A 141 -17.98 5.26 0.72
CA SER A 141 -18.27 6.62 0.24
C SER A 141 -18.81 6.64 -1.18
N LYS A 142 -19.61 7.66 -1.52
CA LYS A 142 -20.05 7.98 -2.89
C LYS A 142 -19.94 9.48 -3.11
N ASN A 143 -19.31 9.89 -4.22
CA ASN A 143 -19.10 11.30 -4.59
C ASN A 143 -18.49 12.09 -3.42
N SER A 144 -17.38 11.60 -2.87
CA SER A 144 -16.66 12.21 -1.74
C SER A 144 -17.45 12.36 -0.43
N THR A 145 -18.60 11.70 -0.30
CA THR A 145 -19.43 11.72 0.91
C THR A 145 -19.53 10.32 1.52
N THR A 146 -19.29 10.21 2.82
CA THR A 146 -19.51 8.95 3.57
C THR A 146 -20.96 8.53 3.49
N LYS A 147 -21.19 7.29 3.07
CA LYS A 147 -22.50 6.64 3.02
C LYS A 147 -22.65 5.59 4.10
N GLY A 148 -21.58 4.93 4.53
CA GLY A 148 -21.61 4.06 5.70
C GLY A 148 -20.23 3.71 6.20
N PHE A 149 -20.17 3.01 7.32
CA PHE A 149 -18.91 2.66 7.97
C PHE A 149 -19.01 1.44 8.89
N VAL A 150 -17.85 0.85 9.15
CA VAL A 150 -17.54 0.07 10.36
C VAL A 150 -16.55 0.90 11.16
N TRP A 151 -16.92 1.27 12.37
CA TRP A 151 -16.20 2.27 13.16
C TRP A 151 -15.94 1.75 14.57
N TYR A 152 -14.77 2.06 15.10
CA TYR A 152 -14.39 1.86 16.49
C TYR A 152 -14.24 3.23 17.15
N ASP A 153 -15.05 3.47 18.18
CA ASP A 153 -14.98 4.66 19.02
C ASP A 153 -14.07 4.41 20.22
N ALA A 154 -12.88 4.99 20.20
CA ALA A 154 -11.91 4.86 21.27
C ALA A 154 -12.34 5.56 22.57
N SER A 155 -13.27 6.52 22.52
CA SER A 155 -13.69 7.27 23.71
C SER A 155 -14.69 6.47 24.56
N ASN A 156 -15.54 5.69 23.90
CA ASN A 156 -16.58 4.90 24.55
C ASN A 156 -16.30 3.39 24.51
N ASP A 157 -15.22 2.97 23.84
CA ASP A 157 -14.86 1.57 23.61
C ASP A 157 -16.02 0.78 22.95
N LEU A 158 -16.53 1.36 21.85
CA LEU A 158 -17.70 0.85 21.13
C LEU A 158 -17.35 0.52 19.68
N MET A 159 -17.90 -0.58 19.19
CA MET A 159 -18.00 -0.84 17.76
C MET A 159 -19.32 -0.31 17.24
N ALA A 160 -19.31 0.35 16.09
CA ALA A 160 -20.50 0.86 15.45
C ALA A 160 -20.55 0.50 13.97
N PHE A 161 -21.77 0.29 13.49
CA PHE A 161 -22.09 0.08 12.09
C PHE A 161 -23.20 1.05 11.73
N GLY A 162 -22.95 1.89 10.74
CA GLY A 162 -23.84 3.04 10.49
C GLY A 162 -23.88 3.52 9.06
N ARG A 163 -24.87 4.37 8.78
CA ARG A 163 -25.08 5.03 7.50
C ARG A 163 -25.07 6.55 7.66
N GLY A 164 -24.12 7.22 7.01
CA GLY A 164 -23.98 8.68 7.06
C GLY A 164 -23.34 9.18 8.36
N SER A 165 -24.10 9.24 9.46
CA SER A 165 -23.68 9.75 10.78
C SER A 165 -23.83 8.69 11.89
N ALA A 166 -23.11 8.87 12.99
CA ALA A 166 -23.16 8.01 14.18
C ALA A 166 -24.56 7.84 14.78
N THR A 167 -25.45 8.82 14.60
CA THR A 167 -26.84 8.78 15.09
C THR A 167 -27.71 7.73 14.38
N ASN A 168 -27.29 7.25 13.21
CA ASN A 168 -27.99 6.22 12.43
C ASN A 168 -27.31 4.85 12.56
N SER A 169 -26.53 4.65 13.62
CA SER A 169 -25.77 3.43 13.84
C SER A 169 -26.47 2.49 14.83
N PHE A 170 -26.12 1.22 14.73
CA PHE A 170 -26.17 0.32 15.87
C PHE A 170 -24.77 0.16 16.47
N PHE A 171 -24.74 -0.16 17.75
CA PHE A 171 -23.54 -0.21 18.57
C PHE A 171 -23.40 -1.57 19.23
N THR A 172 -22.16 -2.03 19.35
CA THR A 172 -21.79 -3.18 20.16
C THR A 172 -20.84 -2.71 21.25
N THR A 173 -21.19 -3.00 22.50
CA THR A 173 -20.40 -2.66 23.68
C THR A 173 -19.38 -3.75 23.99
N THR A 174 -18.41 -3.45 24.86
CA THR A 174 -17.40 -4.42 25.32
C THR A 174 -17.97 -5.58 26.11
N ASP A 175 -19.12 -5.42 26.76
CA ASP A 175 -19.87 -6.49 27.43
C ASP A 175 -20.81 -7.26 26.48
N GLY A 176 -20.69 -7.02 25.17
CA GLY A 176 -21.37 -7.80 24.12
C GLY A 176 -22.84 -7.47 23.93
N LYS A 177 -23.31 -6.31 24.42
CA LYS A 177 -24.68 -5.85 24.21
C LYS A 177 -24.82 -5.09 22.89
N PHE A 178 -26.00 -5.16 22.31
CA PHE A 178 -26.34 -4.52 21.05
C PHE A 178 -27.35 -3.39 21.27
N GLY A 179 -26.94 -2.16 20.93
CA GLY A 179 -27.77 -0.97 21.03
C GLY A 179 -28.21 -0.47 19.66
N VAL A 180 -29.51 -0.23 19.46
CA VAL A 180 -30.06 0.44 18.28
C VAL A 180 -30.59 1.81 18.70
N GLY A 181 -29.97 2.89 18.22
CA GLY A 181 -30.33 4.25 18.64
C GLY A 181 -29.95 4.59 20.09
N THR A 182 -29.13 3.75 20.74
CA THR A 182 -28.57 3.98 22.08
C THR A 182 -27.17 3.39 22.17
N THR A 183 -26.24 4.11 22.80
CA THR A 183 -24.88 3.64 23.11
C THR A 183 -24.78 2.96 24.48
N ASN A 184 -25.84 3.04 25.29
CA ASN A 184 -25.91 2.51 26.65
C ASN A 184 -27.02 1.43 26.76
N PRO A 185 -26.86 0.27 26.12
CA PRO A 185 -27.82 -0.82 26.25
C PRO A 185 -27.88 -1.36 27.69
N THR A 186 -29.07 -1.48 28.25
CA THR A 186 -29.30 -2.06 29.59
C THR A 186 -29.53 -3.56 29.54
N GLU A 187 -29.90 -4.07 28.37
CA GLU A 187 -30.16 -5.48 28.06
C GLU A 187 -29.27 -5.95 26.91
N LYS A 188 -29.21 -7.27 26.64
CA LYS A 188 -28.42 -7.83 25.52
C LYS A 188 -28.76 -7.20 24.17
N LEU A 189 -30.04 -6.84 23.98
CA LEU A 189 -30.53 -6.05 22.87
C LEU A 189 -31.36 -4.90 23.44
N HIS A 190 -30.95 -3.65 23.21
CA HIS A 190 -31.72 -2.46 23.59
C HIS A 190 -32.00 -1.62 22.34
N VAL A 191 -33.28 -1.52 21.97
CA VAL A 191 -33.75 -0.64 20.90
C VAL A 191 -34.39 0.60 21.52
N ASN A 192 -33.79 1.76 21.29
CA ASN A 192 -34.37 3.05 21.65
C ASN A 192 -35.31 3.51 20.53
N GLY A 193 -36.48 2.89 20.44
CA GLY A 193 -37.47 3.17 19.40
C GLY A 193 -38.46 2.02 19.17
N ASN A 194 -39.28 2.14 18.12
CA ASN A 194 -40.28 1.13 17.77
C ASN A 194 -39.65 -0.05 17.03
N ILE A 195 -39.98 -1.27 17.43
CA ILE A 195 -39.65 -2.50 16.72
C ILE A 195 -40.87 -2.95 15.93
N ARG A 196 -40.73 -3.11 14.61
CA ARG A 196 -41.73 -3.77 13.77
C ARG A 196 -41.25 -5.18 13.43
N ALA A 197 -41.87 -6.18 14.05
CA ALA A 197 -41.67 -7.58 13.69
C ALA A 197 -42.79 -8.04 12.74
N THR A 198 -42.45 -8.85 11.74
CA THR A 198 -43.42 -9.61 10.94
C THR A 198 -43.12 -11.08 11.15
N ALA A 199 -44.10 -11.86 11.60
CA ALA A 199 -43.91 -13.26 11.90
C ALA A 199 -45.10 -14.10 11.41
N PRO A 200 -44.89 -15.41 11.19
CA PRO A 200 -46.00 -16.33 10.96
C PRO A 200 -46.93 -16.36 12.19
N VAL A 201 -48.19 -16.76 11.98
CA VAL A 201 -49.31 -16.65 12.95
C VAL A 201 -49.05 -17.34 14.30
N TRP A 202 -48.04 -18.20 14.40
CA TRP A 202 -47.67 -18.96 15.60
C TRP A 202 -46.41 -18.43 16.31
N ALA A 203 -45.88 -17.27 15.93
CA ALA A 203 -44.80 -16.68 16.69
C ALA A 203 -45.30 -16.16 18.03
N ASP A 204 -44.79 -16.76 19.09
CA ASP A 204 -44.99 -16.29 20.46
C ASP A 204 -43.94 -15.21 20.76
N PHE A 205 -44.39 -13.96 20.87
CA PHE A 205 -43.52 -12.83 21.18
C PHE A 205 -43.49 -12.62 22.69
N VAL A 206 -42.67 -13.42 23.37
CA VAL A 206 -42.57 -13.33 24.82
C VAL A 206 -41.43 -12.40 25.20
N PHE A 207 -41.80 -11.24 25.73
CA PHE A 207 -40.87 -10.27 26.30
C PHE A 207 -40.89 -10.28 27.83
N ASP A 208 -41.61 -11.23 28.44
CA ASP A 208 -41.73 -11.35 29.90
C ASP A 208 -40.63 -12.25 30.47
N LYS A 209 -40.01 -11.82 31.57
CA LYS A 209 -38.92 -12.53 32.26
C LYS A 209 -39.38 -13.83 32.96
N THR A 210 -40.67 -13.99 33.19
CA THR A 210 -41.26 -15.09 33.98
C THR A 210 -41.89 -16.19 33.14
N TYR A 211 -41.85 -16.09 31.82
CA TYR A 211 -42.39 -17.13 30.95
C TYR A 211 -41.44 -18.32 30.83
N GLU A 212 -41.95 -19.52 31.06
CA GLU A 212 -41.23 -20.78 30.91
C GLU A 212 -41.70 -21.51 29.65
N LEU A 213 -40.75 -22.03 28.85
CA LEU A 213 -40.97 -22.79 27.62
C LEU A 213 -41.19 -24.29 27.92
#